data_AF-A0A813ATZ9-F1
#
_entry.id   AF-A0A813ATZ9-F1
#
_cell.length_a   1.000
_cell.length_b   1.000
_cell.length_c   1.000
_cell.angle_alpha   90.00
_cell.angle_beta   90.00
_cell.angle_gamma   90.00
#
_symmetry.space_group_name_H-M   'P 1'
#
loop_
_entity.id
_entity.type
_entity.pdbx_description
1 polymer ?
#
loop_
_entity_poly.entity_id
_entity_poly.type
_entity_poly.pdbx_seq_one_letter_code
_entity_poly.pdbx_strand_id
1 'polypeptide(L)'
;MVTARASGVRSLLLEWPDWRPPNETFIESVDSVVPDIHELVRFGIGLADVQDTFRQLSSVKKVRLPGQLNPANIAEMIDSVVGVGGSSEFPLLVDPDNLEAVASALVLSTLLKPLLLGTQVPVPSVLLKGSRVAVATKMSLMLCSENCFRSEHVQEWLLQAYQAPSCCMIPVLAEDSFRVPAASSVSAEFPESALDIEDLHLYGVIIRVLFQDIAVIFLPQSFSREDLDLRAQQAARRLSAPQETLQSKVIRFMDSADAPTAKRWTEVPLTAEDNDTS
;
A
#
# COMPACT_ATOMS: atom_id res chain seq x y z
N MET A 1 -16.39 -22.20 5.48
CA MET A 1 -16.83 -23.57 5.09
C MET A 1 -18.11 -24.00 5.80
N VAL A 2 -18.29 -23.72 7.10
CA VAL A 2 -19.54 -23.98 7.84
C VAL A 2 -20.77 -23.41 7.12
N THR A 3 -20.68 -22.16 6.67
CA THR A 3 -21.75 -21.48 5.91
C THR A 3 -22.03 -22.16 4.56
N ALA A 4 -20.98 -22.52 3.82
CA ALA A 4 -21.11 -23.24 2.55
C ALA A 4 -21.79 -24.61 2.74
N ARG A 5 -21.50 -25.30 3.86
CA ARG A 5 -22.18 -26.54 4.27
C ARG A 5 -23.65 -26.30 4.59
N ALA A 6 -23.94 -25.32 5.45
CA ALA A 6 -25.31 -24.97 5.84
C ALA A 6 -26.19 -24.62 4.62
N SER A 7 -25.60 -24.01 3.59
CA SER A 7 -26.28 -23.63 2.35
C SER A 7 -26.19 -24.69 1.24
N GLY A 8 -25.65 -25.89 1.50
CA GLY A 8 -25.58 -26.97 0.50
C GLY A 8 -24.69 -26.67 -0.72
N VAL A 9 -23.75 -25.74 -0.60
CA VAL A 9 -22.86 -25.33 -1.70
C VAL A 9 -21.83 -26.42 -1.94
N ARG A 10 -21.72 -26.89 -3.19
CA ARG A 10 -20.68 -27.84 -3.59
C ARG A 10 -19.31 -27.22 -3.35
N SER A 11 -18.62 -27.77 -2.36
CA SER A 11 -17.30 -27.33 -1.95
C SER A 11 -16.26 -28.35 -2.43
N LEU A 12 -15.06 -27.87 -2.71
CA LEU A 12 -13.92 -28.70 -3.09
C LEU A 12 -12.73 -28.29 -2.22
N LEU A 13 -12.04 -29.27 -1.66
CA LEU A 13 -10.86 -29.02 -0.84
C LEU A 13 -9.61 -29.05 -1.72
N LEU A 14 -8.90 -27.91 -1.77
CA LEU A 14 -7.58 -27.82 -2.37
C LEU A 14 -6.54 -28.15 -1.30
N GLU A 15 -5.80 -29.24 -1.48
CA GLU A 15 -4.77 -29.69 -0.53
C GLU A 15 -3.39 -29.27 -1.03
N TRP A 16 -2.62 -28.56 -0.20
CA TRP A 16 -1.18 -28.36 -0.43
C TRP A 16 -0.42 -29.68 -0.27
N PRO A 17 0.75 -29.85 -0.92
CA PRO A 17 1.55 -31.08 -0.82
C PRO A 17 1.88 -31.50 0.63
N ASP A 18 2.14 -30.51 1.48
CA ASP A 18 2.52 -30.72 2.89
C ASP A 18 1.34 -30.58 3.86
N TRP A 19 0.12 -30.34 3.33
CA TRP A 19 -1.05 -30.18 4.17
C TRP A 19 -1.42 -31.49 4.85
N ARG A 20 -1.63 -31.42 6.17
CA ARG A 20 -2.11 -32.53 6.97
C ARG A 20 -3.53 -32.23 7.44
N PRO A 21 -4.46 -33.20 7.30
CA PRO A 21 -5.80 -33.02 7.84
C PRO A 21 -5.74 -32.89 9.36
N PRO A 22 -6.62 -32.08 9.96
CA PRO A 22 -6.74 -31.98 11.40
C PRO A 22 -7.08 -33.36 11.98
N ASN A 23 -6.41 -33.72 13.07
CA ASN A 23 -6.67 -34.96 13.81
C ASN A 23 -7.75 -34.74 14.88
N GLU A 24 -8.36 -35.80 15.39
CA GLU A 24 -9.45 -35.64 16.36
C GLU A 24 -9.01 -34.95 17.66
N THR A 25 -7.77 -35.15 18.08
CA THR A 25 -7.21 -34.43 19.23
C THR A 25 -7.21 -32.92 19.02
N PHE A 26 -6.91 -32.45 17.80
CA PHE A 26 -6.98 -31.03 17.46
C PHE A 26 -8.42 -30.54 17.40
N ILE A 27 -9.33 -31.34 16.81
CA ILE A 27 -10.76 -30.99 16.67
C ILE A 27 -11.41 -30.80 18.04
N GLU A 28 -11.13 -31.71 18.98
CA GLU A 28 -11.63 -31.61 20.35
C GLU A 28 -11.02 -30.43 21.11
N SER A 29 -9.76 -30.07 20.83
CA SER A 29 -9.07 -28.95 21.47
C SER A 29 -9.23 -27.60 20.75
N VAL A 30 -10.07 -27.48 19.72
CA VAL A 30 -10.24 -26.22 18.94
C VAL A 30 -10.57 -25.02 19.84
N ASP A 31 -11.39 -25.23 20.86
CA ASP A 31 -11.79 -24.19 21.82
C ASP A 31 -10.61 -23.61 22.62
N SER A 32 -9.57 -24.42 22.84
CA SER A 32 -8.35 -23.98 23.54
C SER A 32 -7.32 -23.32 22.63
N VAL A 33 -7.41 -23.58 21.32
CA VAL A 33 -6.44 -23.13 20.31
C VAL A 33 -6.92 -21.87 19.60
N VAL A 34 -8.23 -21.70 19.42
CA VAL A 34 -8.84 -20.55 18.78
C VAL A 34 -9.32 -19.59 19.87
N PRO A 35 -8.66 -18.44 20.08
CA PRO A 35 -8.83 -17.61 21.27
C PRO A 35 -10.20 -16.92 21.39
N ASP A 36 -10.98 -16.85 20.31
CA ASP A 36 -12.36 -16.33 20.37
C ASP A 36 -13.20 -16.80 19.18
N ILE A 37 -14.38 -17.38 19.45
CA ILE A 37 -15.39 -17.78 18.46
C ILE A 37 -16.70 -16.99 18.61
N HIS A 38 -16.77 -16.03 19.53
CA HIS A 38 -17.99 -15.25 19.80
C HIS A 38 -18.50 -14.48 18.57
N GLU A 39 -17.61 -14.06 17.67
CA GLU A 39 -18.01 -13.40 16.43
C GLU A 39 -18.75 -14.34 15.47
N LEU A 40 -18.42 -15.63 15.46
CA LEU A 40 -19.08 -16.63 14.63
C LEU A 40 -20.48 -16.98 15.16
N VAL A 41 -20.66 -16.93 16.48
CA VAL A 41 -21.96 -17.15 17.13
C VAL A 41 -23.01 -16.13 16.68
N ARG A 42 -22.60 -14.88 16.37
CA ARG A 42 -23.50 -13.87 15.80
C ARG A 42 -24.11 -14.27 14.45
N PHE A 43 -23.46 -15.19 13.74
CA PHE A 43 -23.93 -15.75 12.48
C PHE A 43 -24.58 -17.13 12.65
N GLY A 44 -24.88 -17.53 13.89
CA GLY A 44 -25.47 -18.84 14.22
C GLY A 44 -24.49 -20.00 14.06
N ILE A 45 -23.18 -19.75 14.04
CA ILE A 45 -22.15 -20.77 13.92
C ILE A 45 -21.56 -21.03 15.31
N GLY A 46 -21.87 -22.19 15.89
CA GLY A 46 -21.34 -22.62 17.17
C GLY A 46 -20.04 -23.43 17.04
N LEU A 47 -19.39 -23.68 18.18
CA LEU A 47 -18.20 -24.54 18.25
C LEU A 47 -18.46 -25.95 17.68
N ALA A 48 -19.64 -26.52 17.96
CA ALA A 48 -20.03 -27.83 17.44
C ALA A 48 -20.10 -27.83 15.91
N ASP A 49 -20.60 -26.75 15.29
CA ASP A 49 -20.66 -26.62 13.84
C ASP A 49 -19.26 -26.56 13.21
N VAL A 50 -18.32 -25.89 13.89
CA VAL A 50 -16.91 -25.81 13.48
C VAL A 50 -16.25 -27.18 13.60
N GLN A 51 -16.41 -27.88 14.72
CA GLN A 51 -15.85 -29.22 14.94
C GLN A 51 -16.39 -30.24 13.93
N ASP A 52 -17.70 -30.26 13.70
CA ASP A 52 -18.31 -31.14 12.71
C ASP A 52 -17.85 -30.82 11.29
N THR A 53 -17.60 -29.54 11.01
CA THR A 53 -17.05 -29.10 9.72
C THR A 53 -15.62 -29.59 9.53
N PHE A 54 -14.79 -29.63 10.58
CA PHE A 54 -13.47 -30.26 10.54
C PHE A 54 -13.51 -31.77 10.37
N ARG A 55 -14.45 -32.47 11.01
CA ARG A 55 -14.64 -33.92 10.79
C ARG A 55 -15.04 -34.20 9.34
N GLN A 56 -15.94 -33.38 8.79
CA GLN A 56 -16.44 -33.54 7.42
C GLN A 56 -15.45 -33.09 6.33
N LEU A 57 -14.43 -32.29 6.63
CA LEU A 57 -13.35 -31.94 5.68
C LEU A 57 -12.70 -33.19 5.07
N SER A 58 -12.69 -34.31 5.80
CA SER A 58 -12.23 -35.61 5.32
C SER A 58 -13.10 -36.20 4.19
N SER A 59 -14.38 -35.86 4.15
CA SER A 59 -15.39 -36.39 3.22
C SER A 59 -15.58 -35.57 1.94
N VAL A 60 -15.07 -34.34 1.91
CA VAL A 60 -15.19 -33.44 0.75
C VAL A 60 -14.30 -33.93 -0.39
N LYS A 61 -14.71 -33.70 -1.65
CA LYS A 61 -13.88 -33.99 -2.82
C LYS A 61 -12.56 -33.22 -2.73
N LYS A 62 -11.45 -33.94 -2.78
CA LYS A 62 -10.09 -33.41 -2.65
C LYS A 62 -9.42 -33.29 -4.00
N VAL A 63 -8.73 -32.19 -4.21
CA VAL A 63 -7.79 -32.03 -5.32
C VAL A 63 -6.45 -31.61 -4.71
N ARG A 64 -5.43 -32.43 -4.92
CA ARG A 64 -4.07 -32.10 -4.52
C ARG A 64 -3.47 -31.14 -5.54
N LEU A 65 -2.94 -30.05 -5.03
CA LEU A 65 -2.16 -29.13 -5.85
C LEU A 65 -0.81 -29.79 -6.20
N PRO A 66 -0.29 -29.58 -7.42
CA PRO A 66 1.03 -30.05 -7.81
C PRO A 66 2.11 -29.54 -6.84
N GLY A 67 3.15 -30.34 -6.60
CA GLY A 67 4.28 -29.97 -5.74
C GLY A 67 5.01 -28.69 -6.16
N GLN A 68 4.88 -28.30 -7.44
CA GLN A 68 5.41 -27.04 -7.96
C GLN A 68 4.61 -25.80 -7.50
N LEU A 69 3.36 -25.99 -7.04
CA LEU A 69 2.54 -24.94 -6.47
C LEU A 69 2.71 -24.96 -4.95
N ASN A 70 3.50 -24.02 -4.45
CA ASN A 70 3.57 -23.70 -3.03
C ASN A 70 3.08 -22.26 -2.83
N PRO A 71 2.78 -21.84 -1.58
CA PRO A 71 2.30 -20.49 -1.31
C PRO A 71 3.22 -19.38 -1.81
N ALA A 72 4.54 -19.58 -1.78
CA ALA A 72 5.52 -18.59 -2.24
C ALA A 72 5.49 -18.43 -3.77
N ASN A 73 5.49 -19.55 -4.52
CA ASN A 73 5.40 -19.55 -5.97
C ASN A 73 4.05 -18.99 -6.44
N ILE A 74 2.97 -19.22 -5.70
CA ILE A 74 1.66 -18.65 -6.01
C ILE A 74 1.62 -17.16 -5.70
N ALA A 75 2.23 -16.70 -4.62
CA ALA A 75 2.36 -15.26 -4.36
C ALA A 75 3.13 -14.58 -5.51
N GLU A 76 4.28 -15.12 -5.89
CA GLU A 76 5.09 -14.59 -7.00
C GLU A 76 4.33 -14.62 -8.35
N MET A 77 3.57 -15.69 -8.60
CA MET A 77 2.75 -15.81 -9.81
C MET A 77 1.54 -14.86 -9.78
N ILE A 78 0.92 -14.64 -8.62
CA ILE A 78 -0.13 -13.64 -8.44
C ILE A 78 0.45 -12.25 -8.69
N ASP A 79 1.61 -11.92 -8.14
CA ASP A 79 2.28 -10.63 -8.34
C ASP A 79 2.56 -10.40 -9.84
N SER A 80 3.08 -11.42 -10.52
CA SER A 80 3.30 -11.40 -11.97
C SER A 80 2.00 -11.18 -12.77
N VAL A 81 0.91 -11.86 -12.40
CA VAL A 81 -0.39 -11.77 -13.11
C VAL A 81 -1.11 -10.45 -12.83
N VAL A 82 -1.01 -9.94 -11.61
CA VAL A 82 -1.64 -8.67 -11.19
C VAL A 82 -0.86 -7.46 -11.71
N GLY A 83 0.34 -7.68 -12.27
CA GLY A 83 1.17 -6.63 -12.85
C GLY A 83 1.95 -5.85 -11.79
N VAL A 84 2.26 -6.50 -10.68
CA VAL A 84 3.11 -6.01 -9.61
C VAL A 84 4.53 -6.50 -9.93
N GLY A 85 5.42 -5.59 -10.32
CA GLY A 85 6.75 -5.94 -10.86
C GLY A 85 7.87 -5.42 -9.97
N GLY A 86 8.92 -6.21 -9.78
CA GLY A 86 10.04 -5.88 -8.89
C GLY A 86 11.01 -4.79 -9.39
N SER A 87 10.92 -4.41 -10.66
CA SER A 87 11.70 -3.31 -11.28
C SER A 87 10.88 -2.72 -12.41
N SER A 88 10.24 -1.59 -12.15
CA SER A 88 9.44 -0.88 -13.15
C SER A 88 10.12 0.41 -13.58
N GLU A 89 10.12 0.66 -14.90
CA GLU A 89 10.53 1.96 -15.44
C GLU A 89 9.61 3.09 -14.99
N PHE A 90 8.38 2.75 -14.57
CA PHE A 90 7.37 3.66 -14.08
C PHE A 90 6.63 3.09 -12.86
N PRO A 91 7.21 3.23 -11.66
CA PRO A 91 6.61 2.72 -10.44
C PRO A 91 5.42 3.57 -9.99
N LEU A 92 4.38 2.89 -9.53
CA LEU A 92 3.29 3.44 -8.74
C LEU A 92 3.58 3.09 -7.27
N LEU A 93 4.00 4.11 -6.52
CA LEU A 93 4.30 4.04 -5.11
C LEU A 93 3.00 4.09 -4.31
N VAL A 94 2.81 3.14 -3.42
CA VAL A 94 1.63 3.02 -2.55
C VAL A 94 2.05 2.31 -1.29
N ASP A 95 1.53 2.70 -0.12
CA ASP A 95 1.81 1.98 1.11
C ASP A 95 1.42 0.49 0.98
N PRO A 96 2.40 -0.44 0.95
CA PRO A 96 2.11 -1.85 0.66
C PRO A 96 1.38 -2.56 1.80
N ASP A 97 1.41 -1.99 3.00
CA ASP A 97 0.72 -2.54 4.16
C ASP A 97 -0.75 -2.07 4.25
N ASN A 98 -1.17 -1.14 3.38
CA ASN A 98 -2.57 -0.74 3.20
C ASN A 98 -3.17 -1.40 1.95
N LEU A 99 -3.90 -2.51 2.15
CA LEU A 99 -4.51 -3.28 1.05
C LEU A 99 -5.54 -2.50 0.23
N GLU A 100 -6.26 -1.54 0.83
CA GLU A 100 -7.23 -0.71 0.11
C GLU A 100 -6.53 0.27 -0.83
N ALA A 101 -5.43 0.85 -0.38
CA ALA A 101 -4.57 1.70 -1.20
C ALA A 101 -3.96 0.90 -2.35
N VAL A 102 -3.43 -0.31 -2.08
CA VAL A 102 -2.89 -1.21 -3.11
C VAL A 102 -3.97 -1.60 -4.13
N ALA A 103 -5.18 -1.96 -3.69
CA ALA A 103 -6.29 -2.25 -4.58
C ALA A 103 -6.64 -1.04 -5.45
N SER A 104 -6.69 0.16 -4.86
CA SER A 104 -6.95 1.41 -5.59
C SER A 104 -5.89 1.69 -6.65
N ALA A 105 -4.62 1.44 -6.33
CA ALA A 105 -3.51 1.55 -7.27
C ALA A 105 -3.63 0.58 -8.46
N LEU A 106 -4.04 -0.66 -8.20
CA LEU A 106 -4.26 -1.66 -9.25
C LEU A 106 -5.44 -1.31 -10.16
N VAL A 107 -6.52 -0.77 -9.59
CA VAL A 107 -7.63 -0.24 -10.38
C VAL A 107 -7.14 0.90 -11.27
N LEU A 108 -6.42 1.89 -10.72
CA LEU A 108 -5.87 3.00 -11.50
C LEU A 108 -4.95 2.51 -12.63
N SER A 109 -4.00 1.62 -12.33
CA SER A 109 -3.12 1.03 -13.34
C SER A 109 -3.92 0.35 -14.46
N THR A 110 -4.98 -0.38 -14.11
CA THR A 110 -5.87 -1.03 -15.07
C THR A 110 -6.61 -0.04 -15.96
N LEU A 111 -7.08 1.09 -15.41
CA LEU A 111 -7.74 2.14 -16.19
C LEU A 111 -6.77 2.92 -17.08
N LEU A 112 -5.52 3.06 -16.64
CA LEU A 112 -4.46 3.75 -17.40
C LEU A 112 -3.97 2.91 -18.59
N LYS A 113 -3.96 1.57 -18.50
CA LYS A 113 -3.54 0.67 -19.59
C LYS A 113 -4.11 1.08 -20.96
N PRO A 114 -5.44 1.11 -21.18
CA PRO A 114 -5.99 1.45 -22.49
C PRO A 114 -5.71 2.89 -22.94
N LEU A 115 -5.47 3.82 -22.00
CA LEU A 115 -5.20 5.23 -22.27
C LEU A 115 -3.74 5.50 -22.68
N LEU A 116 -2.82 4.66 -22.21
CA LEU A 116 -1.38 4.78 -22.46
C LEU A 116 -0.89 3.87 -23.59
N LEU A 117 -1.71 2.90 -24.02
CA LEU A 117 -1.41 2.06 -25.18
C LEU A 117 -1.14 2.93 -26.43
N GLY A 118 0.02 2.70 -27.06
CA GLY A 118 0.46 3.44 -28.25
C GLY A 118 1.09 4.81 -27.95
N THR A 119 1.21 5.21 -26.68
CA THR A 119 1.96 6.40 -26.28
C THR A 119 3.42 6.06 -25.97
N GLN A 120 4.26 7.08 -25.76
CA GLN A 120 5.64 6.92 -25.28
C GLN A 120 5.73 6.76 -23.76
N VAL A 121 4.60 6.85 -23.05
CA VAL A 121 4.54 6.73 -21.60
C VAL A 121 4.28 5.25 -21.26
N PRO A 122 5.17 4.59 -20.50
CA PRO A 122 4.91 3.22 -20.06
C PRO A 122 3.67 3.14 -19.17
N VAL A 123 3.13 1.94 -18.98
CA VAL A 123 2.01 1.75 -18.04
C VAL A 123 2.59 1.69 -16.62
N PRO A 124 2.03 2.44 -15.65
CA PRO A 124 2.50 2.38 -14.28
C PRO A 124 2.17 1.03 -13.65
N SER A 125 3.12 0.47 -12.91
CA SER A 125 2.95 -0.77 -12.15
C SER A 125 3.16 -0.51 -10.66
N VAL A 126 2.34 -1.14 -9.84
CA VAL A 126 2.46 -1.05 -8.38
C VAL A 126 3.82 -1.60 -7.94
N LEU A 127 4.53 -0.82 -7.13
CA LEU A 127 5.85 -1.21 -6.62
C LEU A 127 5.69 -2.21 -5.46
N LEU A 128 6.36 -3.35 -5.54
CA LEU A 128 6.29 -4.41 -4.55
C LEU A 128 7.07 -4.06 -3.27
N LYS A 129 6.60 -4.59 -2.13
CA LYS A 129 7.36 -4.58 -0.88
C LYS A 129 8.76 -5.16 -1.08
N GLY A 130 9.78 -4.46 -0.60
CA GLY A 130 11.20 -4.83 -0.78
C GLY A 130 11.80 -4.50 -2.15
N SER A 131 11.01 -3.97 -3.09
CA SER A 131 11.53 -3.43 -4.34
C SER A 131 12.06 -2.01 -4.15
N ARG A 132 12.83 -1.51 -5.13
CA ARG A 132 13.43 -0.18 -5.09
C ARG A 132 13.04 0.63 -6.31
N VAL A 133 12.96 1.94 -6.16
CA VAL A 133 12.84 2.87 -7.29
C VAL A 133 14.18 2.90 -8.02
N ALA A 134 14.15 2.63 -9.33
CA ALA A 134 15.37 2.61 -10.13
C ALA A 134 15.91 4.02 -10.36
N VAL A 135 17.23 4.18 -10.39
CA VAL A 135 17.88 5.49 -10.67
C VAL A 135 17.53 6.01 -12.07
N ALA A 136 17.21 5.11 -13.00
CA ALA A 136 16.78 5.44 -14.36
C ALA A 136 15.29 5.82 -14.47
N THR A 137 14.52 5.76 -13.38
CA THR A 137 13.10 6.11 -13.37
C THR A 137 12.90 7.55 -13.80
N LYS A 138 12.11 7.76 -14.86
CA LYS A 138 11.77 9.08 -15.40
C LYS A 138 10.44 9.61 -14.87
N MET A 139 9.56 8.71 -14.45
CA MET A 139 8.21 9.07 -14.03
C MET A 139 7.74 8.11 -12.95
N SER A 140 6.98 8.62 -11.99
CA SER A 140 6.38 7.85 -10.90
C SER A 140 5.02 8.44 -10.50
N LEU A 141 4.14 7.58 -10.01
CA LEU A 141 2.89 7.98 -9.36
C LEU A 141 3.05 7.72 -7.87
N MET A 142 2.60 8.65 -7.03
CA MET A 142 2.50 8.43 -5.58
C MET A 142 1.01 8.41 -5.19
N LEU A 143 0.51 7.23 -4.87
CA LEU A 143 -0.85 7.05 -4.38
C LEU A 143 -0.89 7.30 -2.87
N CYS A 144 -1.70 8.27 -2.47
CA CYS A 144 -1.75 8.86 -1.15
C CYS A 144 -3.03 8.41 -0.43
N SER A 145 -2.88 7.49 0.52
CA SER A 145 -3.89 7.07 1.48
C SER A 145 -3.60 7.66 2.86
N GLU A 146 -4.55 7.55 3.77
CA GLU A 146 -4.37 7.98 5.15
C GLU A 146 -3.09 7.39 5.76
N ASN A 147 -2.31 8.26 6.41
CA ASN A 147 -1.04 7.92 7.07
C ASN A 147 0.04 7.28 6.18
N CYS A 148 -0.08 7.30 4.85
CA CYS A 148 0.88 6.61 3.96
C CYS A 148 2.34 7.06 4.14
N PHE A 149 2.60 8.29 4.57
CA PHE A 149 3.95 8.80 4.82
C PHE A 149 4.61 8.26 6.11
N ARG A 150 3.85 7.56 6.96
CA ARG A 150 4.40 6.86 8.11
C ARG A 150 5.02 5.50 7.73
N SER A 151 4.68 4.99 6.55
CA SER A 151 5.21 3.72 6.04
C SER A 151 6.71 3.84 5.73
N GLU A 152 7.49 2.91 6.29
CA GLU A 152 8.94 2.81 6.05
C GLU A 152 9.25 2.63 4.56
N HIS A 153 8.41 1.87 3.85
CA HIS A 153 8.53 1.65 2.42
C HIS A 153 8.34 2.94 1.62
N VAL A 154 7.33 3.74 1.99
CA VAL A 154 7.07 5.04 1.33
C VAL A 154 8.19 6.03 1.62
N GLN A 155 8.76 6.02 2.83
CA GLN A 155 9.94 6.81 3.19
C GLN A 155 11.13 6.48 2.28
N GLU A 156 11.49 5.20 2.19
CA GLU A 156 12.60 4.75 1.35
C GLU A 156 12.36 5.12 -0.12
N TRP A 157 11.18 4.85 -0.67
CA TRP A 157 10.89 5.08 -2.08
C TRP A 157 10.84 6.55 -2.48
N LEU A 158 10.36 7.44 -1.61
CA LEU A 158 10.38 8.88 -1.89
C LEU A 158 11.80 9.44 -1.94
N LEU A 159 12.67 9.00 -1.03
CA LEU A 159 14.09 9.37 -1.05
C LEU A 159 14.79 8.82 -2.30
N GLN A 160 14.54 7.57 -2.67
CA GLN A 160 15.09 7.00 -3.91
C GLN A 160 14.57 7.70 -5.16
N ALA A 161 13.29 8.07 -5.20
CA ALA A 161 12.72 8.82 -6.32
C ALA A 161 13.33 10.23 -6.43
N TYR A 162 13.67 10.86 -5.31
CA TYR A 162 14.42 12.12 -5.31
C TYR A 162 15.85 11.94 -5.85
N GLN A 163 16.51 10.83 -5.52
CA GLN A 163 17.86 10.50 -6.01
C GLN A 163 17.89 10.17 -7.51
N ALA A 164 16.74 9.84 -8.13
CA ALA A 164 16.62 9.63 -9.56
C ALA A 164 16.51 10.98 -10.31
N PRO A 165 17.55 11.45 -11.03
CA PRO A 165 17.63 12.86 -11.48
C PRO A 165 16.56 13.27 -12.50
N SER A 166 16.05 12.30 -13.24
CA SER A 166 15.01 12.50 -14.27
C SER A 166 13.60 12.21 -13.75
N CYS A 167 13.43 11.81 -12.49
CA CYS A 167 12.16 11.35 -11.98
C CYS A 167 11.20 12.52 -11.78
N CYS A 168 10.09 12.48 -12.51
CA CYS A 168 8.92 13.30 -12.25
C CYS A 168 7.92 12.50 -11.40
N MET A 169 7.30 13.13 -10.42
CA MET A 169 6.34 12.46 -9.55
C MET A 169 5.00 13.19 -9.56
N ILE A 170 3.90 12.43 -9.70
CA ILE A 170 2.54 12.95 -9.66
C ILE A 170 1.80 12.35 -8.46
N PRO A 171 1.30 13.17 -7.52
CA PRO A 171 0.49 12.68 -6.42
C PRO A 171 -0.93 12.33 -6.90
N VAL A 172 -1.45 11.22 -6.38
CA VAL A 172 -2.80 10.74 -6.58
C VAL A 172 -3.44 10.53 -5.20
N LEU A 173 -4.56 11.18 -4.91
CA LEU A 173 -5.29 10.99 -3.65
C LEU A 173 -6.26 9.82 -3.78
N ALA A 174 -6.13 8.84 -2.89
CA ALA A 174 -6.96 7.64 -2.88
C ALA A 174 -8.08 7.65 -1.83
N GLU A 175 -8.02 8.57 -0.87
CA GLU A 175 -8.96 8.67 0.25
C GLU A 175 -9.27 10.14 0.59
N ASP A 176 -10.51 10.41 1.04
CA ASP A 176 -10.94 11.75 1.48
C ASP A 176 -10.36 12.16 2.85
N SER A 177 -10.00 11.16 3.67
CA SER A 177 -9.36 11.37 4.98
C SER A 177 -7.89 11.78 4.86
N PHE A 178 -7.28 11.65 3.67
CA PHE A 178 -5.88 12.01 3.46
C PHE A 178 -5.57 13.44 3.90
N ARG A 179 -4.48 13.61 4.64
CA ARG A 179 -3.95 14.91 5.06
C ARG A 179 -2.48 14.99 4.71
N VAL A 180 -2.06 16.14 4.20
CA VAL A 180 -0.64 16.45 4.02
C VAL A 180 -0.06 16.75 5.41
N PRO A 181 1.04 16.10 5.80
CA PRO A 181 1.76 16.35 7.04
C PRO A 181 1.97 17.83 7.35
N ALA A 182 1.75 18.22 8.60
CA ALA A 182 1.86 19.61 9.02
C ALA A 182 3.32 20.10 9.02
N ALA A 183 3.47 21.40 8.74
CA ALA A 183 4.76 22.00 8.47
C ALA A 183 5.61 22.35 9.71
N SER A 184 5.16 22.05 10.93
CA SER A 184 5.74 22.61 12.16
C SER A 184 6.89 21.80 12.75
N SER A 185 6.91 20.47 12.58
CA SER A 185 8.02 19.60 13.00
C SER A 185 7.90 18.23 12.35
N VAL A 186 8.78 17.91 11.39
CA VAL A 186 8.79 16.60 10.71
C VAL A 186 9.09 15.48 11.71
N SER A 187 9.95 15.72 12.70
CA SER A 187 10.25 14.75 13.76
C SER A 187 9.09 14.52 14.71
N ALA A 188 8.24 15.52 14.97
CA ALA A 188 7.03 15.34 15.77
C ALA A 188 5.94 14.58 14.99
N GLU A 189 5.89 14.76 13.66
CA GLU A 189 4.92 14.08 12.80
C GLU A 189 5.28 12.60 12.58
N PHE A 190 6.58 12.28 12.56
CA PHE A 190 7.13 10.95 12.31
C PHE A 190 8.07 10.48 13.44
N PRO A 191 7.57 10.33 14.68
CA PRO A 191 8.41 9.97 15.82
C PRO A 191 9.00 8.56 15.73
N GLU A 192 8.38 7.68 14.94
CA GLU A 192 8.77 6.28 14.76
C GLU A 192 9.65 6.06 13.51
N SER A 193 10.04 7.14 12.80
CA SER A 193 10.88 7.00 11.61
C SER A 193 12.27 6.48 11.96
N ALA A 194 12.77 5.54 11.16
CA ALA A 194 14.13 5.01 11.26
C ALA A 194 15.18 5.88 10.54
N LEU A 195 14.75 6.93 9.84
CA LEU A 195 15.64 7.86 9.12
C LEU A 195 16.48 8.67 10.10
N ASP A 196 17.69 9.04 9.69
CA ASP A 196 18.46 10.05 10.43
C ASP A 196 17.82 11.44 10.29
N ILE A 197 18.31 12.41 11.07
CA ILE A 197 17.73 13.75 11.14
C ILE A 197 17.81 14.48 9.77
N GLU A 198 18.87 14.26 9.00
CA GLU A 198 19.07 14.93 7.71
C GLU A 198 18.12 14.35 6.65
N ASP A 199 18.05 13.02 6.54
CA ASP A 199 17.15 12.31 5.63
C ASP A 199 15.69 12.56 6.00
N LEU A 200 15.35 12.59 7.29
CA LEU A 200 14.00 12.90 7.75
C LEU A 200 13.60 14.33 7.38
N HIS A 201 14.53 15.30 7.49
CA HIS A 201 14.26 16.66 7.06
C HIS A 201 14.06 16.75 5.54
N LEU A 202 14.92 16.10 4.76
CA LEU A 202 14.79 16.02 3.30
C LEU A 202 13.46 15.36 2.90
N TYR A 203 13.08 14.29 3.60
CA TYR A 203 11.80 13.60 3.41
C TYR A 203 10.60 14.54 3.59
N GLY A 204 10.60 15.33 4.67
CA GLY A 204 9.56 16.34 4.90
C GLY A 204 9.51 17.42 3.81
N VAL A 205 10.66 17.84 3.27
CA VAL A 205 10.74 18.77 2.13
C VAL A 205 10.15 18.14 0.86
N ILE A 206 10.50 16.88 0.57
CA ILE A 206 9.97 16.14 -0.59
C ILE A 206 8.45 16.07 -0.54
N ILE A 207 7.87 15.74 0.62
CA ILE A 207 6.40 15.70 0.78
C ILE A 207 5.77 17.05 0.44
N ARG A 208 6.30 18.15 0.99
CA ARG A 208 5.74 19.49 0.71
C ARG A 208 5.79 19.84 -0.76
N VAL A 209 6.93 19.57 -1.38
CA VAL A 209 7.17 19.84 -2.79
C VAL A 209 6.25 19.01 -3.68
N LEU A 210 6.00 17.75 -3.31
CA LEU A 210 5.08 16.87 -4.03
C LEU A 210 3.67 17.49 -4.14
N PHE A 211 3.19 18.17 -3.10
CA PHE A 211 1.87 18.81 -3.07
C PHE A 211 1.85 20.30 -3.47
N GLN A 212 2.94 20.83 -4.03
CA GLN A 212 2.87 22.13 -4.71
C GLN A 212 2.02 22.05 -5.99
N ASP A 213 1.96 20.86 -6.59
CA ASP A 213 1.07 20.59 -7.71
C ASP A 213 -0.27 20.05 -7.20
N ILE A 214 -1.35 20.40 -7.89
CA ILE A 214 -2.68 19.82 -7.67
C ILE A 214 -2.57 18.31 -7.80
N ALA A 215 -3.07 17.53 -6.84
CA ALA A 215 -3.09 16.07 -6.93
C ALA A 215 -4.22 15.58 -7.85
N VAL A 216 -4.05 14.40 -8.47
CA VAL A 216 -5.18 13.72 -9.13
C VAL A 216 -6.03 13.07 -8.05
N ILE A 217 -7.32 13.39 -7.99
CA ILE A 217 -8.24 12.73 -7.07
C ILE A 217 -8.74 11.44 -7.72
N PHE A 218 -8.53 10.31 -7.09
CA PHE A 218 -8.95 9.00 -7.58
C PHE A 218 -9.47 8.16 -6.41
N LEU A 219 -10.79 8.16 -6.19
CA LEU A 219 -11.43 7.57 -5.01
C LEU A 219 -12.34 6.40 -5.43
N PRO A 220 -11.82 5.16 -5.61
CA PRO A 220 -12.62 4.03 -6.07
C PRO A 220 -13.84 3.71 -5.22
N GLN A 221 -13.78 4.00 -3.92
CA GLN A 221 -14.87 3.73 -2.98
C GLN A 221 -16.04 4.72 -3.14
N SER A 222 -15.77 5.94 -3.61
CA SER A 222 -16.72 7.05 -3.63
C SER A 222 -17.23 7.40 -5.04
N PHE A 223 -16.49 7.01 -6.08
CA PHE A 223 -16.77 7.41 -7.46
C PHE A 223 -17.43 6.30 -8.28
N SER A 224 -18.30 6.70 -9.22
CA SER A 224 -18.83 5.80 -10.24
C SER A 224 -17.74 5.34 -11.20
N ARG A 225 -18.06 4.34 -12.03
CA ARG A 225 -17.12 3.89 -13.07
C ARG A 225 -16.78 5.02 -14.06
N GLU A 226 -17.78 5.78 -14.47
CA GLU A 226 -17.63 6.90 -15.40
C GLU A 226 -16.73 7.98 -14.81
N ASP A 227 -16.90 8.30 -13.53
CA ASP A 227 -16.05 9.26 -12.82
C ASP A 227 -14.61 8.76 -12.73
N LEU A 228 -14.41 7.48 -12.39
CA LEU A 228 -13.07 6.88 -12.35
C LEU A 228 -12.38 6.89 -13.71
N ASP A 229 -13.11 6.65 -14.81
CA ASP A 229 -12.58 6.75 -16.16
C ASP A 229 -12.16 8.20 -16.49
N LEU A 230 -12.93 9.21 -16.06
CA LEU A 230 -12.54 10.63 -16.20
C LEU A 230 -11.29 10.97 -15.39
N ARG A 231 -11.16 10.46 -14.16
CA ARG A 231 -9.96 10.67 -13.32
C ARG A 231 -8.74 9.98 -13.90
N ALA A 232 -8.88 8.78 -14.44
CA ALA A 232 -7.81 8.08 -15.14
C ALA A 232 -7.36 8.84 -16.40
N GLN A 233 -8.30 9.41 -17.17
CA GLN A 233 -7.96 10.31 -18.29
C GLN A 233 -7.22 11.56 -17.83
N GLN A 234 -7.61 12.15 -16.70
CA GLN A 234 -6.89 13.29 -16.12
C GLN A 234 -5.46 12.91 -15.73
N ALA A 235 -5.25 11.75 -15.10
CA ALA A 235 -3.92 11.23 -14.81
C ALA A 235 -3.10 11.00 -16.09
N ALA A 236 -3.65 10.30 -17.09
CA ALA A 236 -2.97 10.02 -18.36
C ALA A 236 -2.52 11.31 -19.09
N ARG A 237 -3.37 12.35 -19.09
CA ARG A 237 -3.02 13.67 -19.67
C ARG A 237 -1.84 14.30 -18.95
N ARG A 238 -1.79 14.25 -17.62
CA ARG A 238 -0.67 14.79 -16.85
C ARG A 238 0.62 14.01 -17.08
N LEU A 239 0.52 12.69 -17.20
CA LEU A 239 1.65 11.82 -17.51
C LEU A 239 2.24 12.10 -18.90
N SER A 240 1.41 12.53 -19.85
CA SER A 240 1.85 12.90 -21.19
C SER A 240 2.36 14.35 -21.29
N ALA A 241 2.09 15.17 -20.28
CA ALA A 241 2.50 16.58 -20.26
C ALA A 241 3.94 16.71 -19.74
N PRO A 242 4.69 17.74 -20.18
CA PRO A 242 5.99 18.06 -19.59
C PRO A 242 5.85 18.29 -18.07
N GLN A 243 6.65 17.58 -17.28
CA GLN A 243 6.70 17.70 -15.83
C GLN A 243 8.09 18.17 -15.41
N GLU A 244 8.15 18.95 -14.34
CA GLU A 244 9.42 19.27 -13.66
C GLU A 244 9.83 18.10 -12.76
N THR A 245 11.13 17.80 -12.73
CA THR A 245 11.66 16.70 -11.91
C THR A 245 11.52 17.01 -10.42
N LEU A 246 11.36 15.96 -9.61
CA LEU A 246 11.25 16.09 -8.16
C LEU A 246 12.47 16.81 -7.57
N GLN A 247 13.67 16.47 -8.05
CA GLN A 247 14.91 17.10 -7.62
C GLN A 247 14.94 18.60 -7.93
N SER A 248 14.56 19.02 -9.15
CA SER A 248 14.51 20.44 -9.54
C SER A 248 13.54 21.22 -8.67
N LYS A 249 12.36 20.65 -8.39
CA LYS A 249 11.36 21.28 -7.51
C LYS A 249 11.88 21.44 -6.08
N VAL A 250 12.58 20.45 -5.54
CA VAL A 250 13.18 20.51 -4.19
C VAL A 250 14.27 21.59 -4.13
N ILE A 251 15.17 21.63 -5.10
CA ILE A 251 16.22 22.67 -5.17
C ILE A 251 15.57 24.05 -5.20
N ARG A 252 14.60 24.27 -6.09
CA ARG A 252 13.86 25.54 -6.18
C ARG A 252 13.17 25.92 -4.87
N PHE A 253 12.57 24.95 -4.19
CA PHE A 253 11.91 25.19 -2.90
C PHE A 253 12.91 25.58 -1.81
N MET A 254 14.06 24.92 -1.76
CA MET A 254 15.13 25.22 -0.81
C MET A 254 15.80 26.58 -1.07
N ASP A 255 15.82 27.04 -2.33
CA ASP A 255 16.32 28.37 -2.71
C ASP A 255 15.27 29.49 -2.51
N SER A 256 14.02 29.13 -2.20
CA SER A 256 12.92 30.09 -2.03
C SER A 256 12.90 30.72 -0.63
N ALA A 257 12.27 31.89 -0.49
CA ALA A 257 12.10 32.55 0.81
C ALA A 257 11.25 31.73 1.81
N ASP A 258 10.45 30.79 1.30
CA ASP A 258 9.64 29.85 2.07
C ASP A 258 10.42 28.59 2.49
N ALA A 259 11.71 28.52 2.14
CA ALA A 259 12.58 27.45 2.55
C ALA A 259 12.65 27.37 4.09
N PRO A 260 12.65 26.15 4.65
CA PRO A 260 12.96 25.95 6.06
C PRO A 260 14.38 26.49 6.34
N THR A 261 14.50 27.70 6.87
CA THR A 261 15.79 28.22 7.35
C THR A 261 16.20 27.38 8.55
N ALA A 262 17.42 26.84 8.56
CA ALA A 262 17.94 25.95 9.61
C ALA A 262 17.74 26.50 11.05
N LYS A 263 17.69 27.82 11.22
CA LYS A 263 17.40 28.49 12.50
C LYS A 263 15.98 28.34 13.02
N ARG A 264 14.99 28.12 12.15
CA ARG A 264 13.56 28.04 12.52
C ARG A 264 13.17 26.70 13.18
N TRP A 265 14.08 25.73 13.17
CA TRP A 265 13.85 24.35 13.59
C TRP A 265 14.66 23.92 14.81
N THR A 266 15.72 24.65 15.16
CA THR A 266 16.55 24.38 16.35
C THR A 266 15.99 24.98 17.64
N GLU A 267 14.97 25.82 17.56
CA GLU A 267 14.34 26.46 18.73
C GLU A 267 12.98 25.81 19.04
N VAL A 268 13.01 24.58 19.55
CA VAL A 268 12.00 24.14 20.51
C VAL A 268 12.73 23.94 21.83
N PRO A 269 12.43 24.72 22.88
CA PRO A 269 13.04 24.50 24.19
C PRO A 269 12.61 23.13 24.68
N LEU A 270 13.59 22.30 25.07
CA LEU A 270 13.38 21.21 26.00
C LEU A 270 12.97 21.81 27.36
N THR A 271 11.71 22.21 27.53
CA THR A 271 11.15 22.34 28.87
C THR A 271 10.68 20.96 29.28
N ALA A 272 11.63 20.18 29.79
CA ALA A 272 11.35 19.31 30.91
C ALA A 272 10.98 20.25 32.08
N GLU A 273 9.70 20.31 32.42
CA GLU A 273 9.31 20.66 33.79
C GLU A 273 8.57 19.48 34.37
N ASP A 274 9.29 18.86 35.29
CA ASP A 274 8.88 17.84 36.23
C ASP A 274 7.53 18.20 36.86
N ASN A 275 6.56 17.33 36.63
CA ASN A 275 5.37 17.30 37.46
C ASN A 275 5.73 16.51 38.71
N ASP A 276 6.29 17.18 39.71
CA ASP A 276 6.44 16.61 41.04
C ASP A 276 6.23 17.65 42.15
N THR A 277 5.53 17.21 43.20
CA THR A 277 5.26 17.86 44.50
C THR A 277 4.18 18.95 44.62
N SER A 278 2.94 18.52 44.92
CA SER A 278 2.31 18.57 46.27
C SER A 278 0.79 18.59 46.21
#